data_AF-A0A101VMN4-F1
#
_entry.id   AF-A0A101VMN4-F1
#
_cell.length_a   1.000
_cell.length_b   1.000
_cell.length_c   1.000
_cell.angle_alpha   90.00
_cell.angle_beta   90.00
_cell.angle_gamma   90.00
#
_symmetry.space_group_name_H-M   'P 1'
#
loop_
_entity.id
_entity.type
_entity.pdbx_description
1 polymer ?
#
loop_
_entity_poly.entity_id
_entity_poly.type
_entity_poly.pdbx_seq_one_letter_code
_entity_poly.pdbx_strand_id
1 'polypeptide(L)'
;MADPKDTDETIADLKREIAELSGLSLATGVILTQLLQKICMREMNPQGAATQIIENARKGIEGFTQEHGADPVMTARALKAVEQYEEQIRSVLRV
;
A
#
# COMPACT_ATOMS: atom_id res chain seq x y z
N MET A 1 -37.48 9.12 11.65
CA MET A 1 -37.07 8.30 10.49
C MET A 1 -35.99 9.08 9.78
N ALA A 2 -34.83 8.49 9.50
CA ALA A 2 -33.79 9.17 8.72
C ALA A 2 -34.33 9.37 7.29
N ASP A 3 -34.22 10.58 6.77
CA ASP A 3 -34.77 10.96 5.47
C ASP A 3 -33.90 10.32 4.37
N PRO A 4 -34.45 9.53 3.43
CA PRO A 4 -33.65 8.85 2.39
C PRO A 4 -32.76 9.78 1.58
N LYS A 5 -33.14 11.06 1.45
CA LYS A 5 -32.36 12.09 0.75
C LYS A 5 -31.01 12.40 1.44
N ASP A 6 -30.98 12.35 2.77
CA ASP A 6 -29.77 12.54 3.60
C ASP A 6 -28.83 11.33 3.50
N THR A 7 -29.41 10.14 3.36
CA THR A 7 -28.64 8.90 3.15
C THR A 7 -27.99 8.87 1.77
N ASP A 8 -28.71 9.28 0.72
CA ASP A 8 -28.18 9.34 -0.65
C ASP A 8 -27.08 10.39 -0.80
N GLU A 9 -27.23 11.56 -0.17
CA GLU A 9 -26.19 12.58 -0.11
C GLU A 9 -24.94 12.08 0.64
N THR A 10 -25.12 11.43 1.80
CA THR A 10 -24.01 10.81 2.55
C THR A 10 -23.28 9.75 1.71
N ILE A 11 -24.01 8.92 0.95
CA ILE A 11 -23.41 7.91 0.07
C ILE A 11 -22.61 8.57 -1.06
N ALA A 12 -23.11 9.68 -1.63
CA ALA A 12 -22.39 10.41 -2.67
C ALA A 12 -21.08 11.00 -2.15
N ASP A 13 -21.10 11.59 -0.95
CA ASP A 13 -19.93 12.14 -0.29
C ASP A 13 -18.90 11.05 0.04
N LEU A 14 -19.34 9.92 0.61
CA LEU A 14 -18.46 8.77 0.88
C LEU A 14 -17.82 8.22 -0.40
N LYS A 15 -18.56 8.14 -1.52
CA LYS A 15 -18.00 7.70 -2.80
C LYS A 15 -16.93 8.68 -3.32
N ARG A 16 -17.12 9.97 -3.10
CA ARG A 16 -16.15 11.00 -3.47
C ARG A 16 -14.88 10.88 -2.63
N GLU A 17 -15.01 10.75 -1.32
CA GLU A 17 -13.86 10.55 -0.43
C GLU A 17 -13.09 9.27 -0.81
N ILE A 18 -13.78 8.18 -1.13
CA ILE A 18 -13.15 6.95 -1.62
C ILE A 18 -12.37 7.20 -2.92
N ALA A 19 -12.92 7.98 -3.86
CA ALA A 19 -12.23 8.31 -5.10
C ALA A 19 -10.97 9.15 -4.87
N GLU A 20 -11.02 10.13 -3.97
CA GLU A 20 -9.88 10.95 -3.57
C GLU A 20 -8.79 10.10 -2.88
N LEU A 21 -9.18 9.25 -1.93
CA LEU A 21 -8.27 8.32 -1.26
C LEU A 21 -7.64 7.31 -2.24
N SER A 22 -8.42 6.84 -3.22
CA SER A 22 -7.94 5.94 -4.27
C SER A 22 -6.91 6.63 -5.17
N GLY A 23 -7.14 7.90 -5.52
CA GLY A 23 -6.19 8.71 -6.28
C GLY A 23 -4.87 8.93 -5.52
N LEU A 24 -4.95 9.25 -4.22
CA LEU A 24 -3.77 9.37 -3.36
C LEU A 24 -3.00 8.04 -3.27
N SER A 25 -3.70 6.93 -3.04
CA SER A 25 -3.08 5.60 -2.98
C SER A 25 -2.37 5.23 -4.27
N LEU A 26 -2.96 5.53 -5.44
CA LEU A 26 -2.32 5.32 -6.74
C LEU A 26 -1.05 6.15 -6.88
N ALA A 27 -1.11 7.46 -6.58
CA ALA A 27 0.03 8.36 -6.69
C ALA A 27 1.18 7.93 -5.76
N THR A 28 0.87 7.58 -4.51
CA THR A 28 1.85 7.06 -3.55
C THR A 28 2.49 5.77 -4.05
N GLY A 29 1.70 4.84 -4.59
CA GLY A 29 2.23 3.60 -5.14
C GLY A 29 3.21 3.82 -6.28
N VAL A 30 2.87 4.71 -7.23
CA VAL A 30 3.77 5.08 -8.33
C VAL A 30 5.09 5.68 -7.81
N ILE A 31 5.01 6.62 -6.85
CA ILE A 31 6.20 7.26 -6.27
C ILE A 31 7.08 6.24 -5.54
N LEU A 32 6.48 5.38 -4.70
CA LEU A 32 7.22 4.37 -3.95
C LEU A 32 7.95 3.40 -4.89
N THR A 33 7.27 2.92 -5.94
CA THR A 33 7.90 2.04 -6.93
C THR A 33 9.09 2.72 -7.62
N GLN A 34 8.98 4.00 -8.00
CA GLN A 34 10.10 4.74 -8.60
C GLN A 34 11.27 4.94 -7.63
N LEU A 35 10.98 5.26 -6.36
CA LEU A 35 12.02 5.39 -5.32
C LEU A 35 12.72 4.06 -5.09
N LEU A 36 11.97 2.96 -5.01
CA LEU A 36 12.51 1.62 -4.82
C LEU A 36 13.38 1.19 -6.00
N GLN A 37 12.94 1.44 -7.24
CA GLN A 37 13.77 1.23 -8.43
C GLN A 37 15.08 2.01 -8.33
N LYS A 38 15.03 3.31 -8.00
CA LYS A 38 16.24 4.14 -7.88
C LYS A 38 17.18 3.66 -6.78
N ILE A 39 16.66 3.22 -5.63
CA ILE A 39 17.46 2.68 -4.54
C ILE A 39 18.11 1.36 -4.98
N CYS A 40 17.31 0.41 -5.50
CA CYS A 40 17.81 -0.90 -5.92
C CYS A 40 18.84 -0.80 -7.04
N MET A 41 18.69 0.12 -7.99
CA MET A 41 19.68 0.35 -9.07
C MET A 41 21.05 0.83 -8.56
N ARG A 42 21.13 1.39 -7.35
CA ARG A 42 22.40 1.82 -6.74
C ARG A 42 23.12 0.68 -6.01
N GLU A 43 22.40 -0.40 -5.73
CA GLU A 43 22.94 -1.54 -5.00
C GLU A 43 23.67 -2.50 -5.94
N MET A 44 24.73 -3.12 -5.43
CA MET A 44 25.47 -4.16 -6.17
C MET A 44 24.60 -5.39 -6.48
N ASN A 45 23.58 -5.64 -5.63
CA ASN A 45 22.56 -6.67 -5.82
C ASN A 45 21.14 -6.07 -5.64
N PRO A 46 20.55 -5.53 -6.73
CA PRO A 46 19.22 -4.90 -6.69
C PRO A 46 18.10 -5.84 -6.21
N GLN A 47 18.17 -7.13 -6.57
CA GLN A 47 17.17 -8.14 -6.18
C GLN A 47 17.22 -8.45 -4.68
N GLY A 48 18.43 -8.54 -4.12
CA GLY A 48 18.64 -8.73 -2.68
C GLY A 48 18.10 -7.55 -1.86
N ALA A 49 18.39 -6.33 -2.29
CA ALA A 49 17.89 -5.12 -1.64
C ALA A 49 16.36 -5.05 -1.67
N ALA A 50 15.73 -5.35 -2.81
CA ALA A 50 14.28 -5.39 -2.92
C ALA A 50 13.67 -6.42 -1.97
N THR A 51 14.23 -7.62 -1.90
CA THR A 51 13.75 -8.69 -0.98
C THR A 51 13.81 -8.22 0.48
N GLN A 52 14.92 -7.63 0.88
CA GLN A 52 15.10 -7.15 2.26
C GLN A 52 14.11 -6.03 2.62
N ILE A 53 13.85 -5.10 1.70
CA ILE A 53 12.88 -4.02 1.92
C ILE A 53 11.47 -4.58 2.13
N ILE A 54 11.06 -5.54 1.30
CA ILE A 54 9.75 -6.19 1.42
C ILE A 54 9.62 -6.96 2.73
N GLU A 55 10.65 -7.71 3.13
CA GLU A 55 10.65 -8.41 4.43
C GLU A 55 10.54 -7.44 5.62
N ASN A 56 11.28 -6.33 5.58
CA ASN A 56 11.21 -5.32 6.62
C ASN A 56 9.83 -4.66 6.69
N ALA A 57 9.20 -4.40 5.54
CA ALA A 57 7.84 -3.86 5.49
C ALA A 57 6.81 -4.83 6.10
N ARG A 58 6.87 -6.13 5.74
CA ARG A 58 6.01 -7.17 6.34
C ARG A 58 6.16 -7.20 7.85
N LYS A 59 7.41 -7.29 8.34
CA LYS A 59 7.72 -7.31 9.78
C LYS A 59 7.20 -6.07 10.50
N GLY A 60 7.34 -4.89 9.89
CA GLY A 60 6.82 -3.64 10.45
C GLY A 60 5.30 -3.63 10.59
N ILE A 61 4.57 -4.11 9.59
CA ILE A 61 3.10 -4.21 9.62
C ILE A 61 2.64 -5.20 10.68
N GLU A 62 3.26 -6.38 10.71
CA GLU A 62 2.94 -7.43 11.70
C GLU A 62 3.24 -6.95 13.12
N GLY A 63 4.40 -6.32 13.34
CA GLY A 63 4.79 -5.75 14.63
C GLY A 63 3.83 -4.66 15.10
N PHE A 64 3.47 -3.72 14.22
CA PHE A 64 2.49 -2.68 14.52
C PHE A 64 1.13 -3.28 14.90
N THR A 65 0.67 -4.27 14.14
CA THR A 65 -0.62 -4.95 14.39
C THR A 65 -0.63 -5.63 15.75
N GLN A 66 0.43 -6.34 16.10
CA GLN A 66 0.56 -7.03 17.38
C GLN A 66 0.60 -6.06 18.56
N GLU A 67 1.31 -4.94 18.43
CA GLU A 67 1.48 -3.96 19.50
C GLU A 67 0.23 -3.11 19.74
N HIS A 68 -0.51 -2.77 18.68
CA HIS A 68 -1.61 -1.81 18.75
C HIS A 68 -3.00 -2.44 18.63
N GLY A 69 -3.10 -3.75 18.42
CA GLY A 69 -4.38 -4.43 18.20
C GLY A 69 -5.12 -3.91 16.97
N ALA A 70 -4.38 -3.66 15.88
CA ALA A 70 -4.93 -3.07 14.67
C ALA A 70 -6.03 -3.94 14.04
N ASP A 71 -6.96 -3.31 13.31
CA ASP A 71 -8.06 -4.00 12.63
C ASP A 71 -7.52 -5.07 11.65
N PRO A 72 -7.97 -6.34 11.75
CA PRO A 72 -7.51 -7.42 10.87
C PRO A 72 -7.69 -7.13 9.38
N VAL A 73 -8.74 -6.39 8.99
CA VAL A 73 -9.00 -6.00 7.61
C VAL A 73 -7.96 -4.99 7.12
N MET A 74 -7.57 -4.04 7.99
CA MET A 74 -6.50 -3.07 7.70
C MET A 74 -5.17 -3.80 7.52
N THR A 75 -4.81 -4.69 8.44
CA THR A 75 -3.57 -5.48 8.37
C THR A 75 -3.53 -6.32 7.10
N ALA A 76 -4.60 -7.06 6.80
CA ALA A 76 -4.68 -7.89 5.60
C ALA A 76 -4.52 -7.05 4.31
N ARG A 77 -5.10 -5.86 4.28
CA ARG A 77 -4.96 -4.96 3.12
C ARG A 77 -3.56 -4.38 2.99
N ALA A 78 -2.92 -4.04 4.11
CA ALA A 78 -1.54 -3.56 4.14
C ALA A 78 -0.56 -4.64 3.64
N LEU A 79 -0.69 -5.88 4.12
CA LEU A 79 0.13 -7.01 3.66
C LEU A 79 -0.07 -7.30 2.16
N LYS A 80 -1.32 -7.25 1.68
CA LYS A 80 -1.62 -7.38 0.25
C LYS A 80 -0.98 -6.26 -0.59
N ALA A 81 -0.94 -5.04 -0.08
CA ALA A 81 -0.27 -3.94 -0.78
C ALA A 81 1.25 -4.18 -0.88
N VAL A 82 1.88 -4.71 0.18
CA VAL A 82 3.30 -5.09 0.15
C VAL A 82 3.58 -6.15 -0.91
N GLU A 83 2.72 -7.16 -1.05
CA GLU A 83 2.83 -8.18 -2.11
C GLU A 83 2.74 -7.57 -3.50
N GLN A 84 1.79 -6.66 -3.73
CA GLN A 84 1.65 -5.98 -5.01
C GLN A 84 2.90 -5.15 -5.35
N TYR A 85 3.50 -4.47 -4.36
CA TYR A 85 4.74 -3.74 -4.57
C TYR A 85 5.92 -4.66 -4.86
N GLU A 86 6.02 -5.81 -4.18
CA GLU A 86 7.04 -6.82 -4.47
C GLU A 86 6.97 -7.28 -5.94
N GLU A 87 5.77 -7.63 -6.41
CA GLU A 87 5.56 -8.03 -7.82
C GLU A 87 5.96 -6.93 -8.79
N GLN A 88 5.55 -5.69 -8.53
CA GLN A 88 5.89 -4.55 -9.37
C GLN A 88 7.40 -4.30 -9.42
N ILE A 89 8.09 -4.34 -8.29
CA ILE A 89 9.55 -4.14 -8.22
C ILE A 89 10.27 -5.27 -8.94
N ARG A 90 9.87 -6.52 -8.72
CA ARG A 90 10.48 -7.67 -9.42
C ARG A 90 10.29 -7.59 -10.93
N SER A 91 9.17 -7.05 -11.41
CA SER A 91 8.88 -6.94 -12.85
C SER A 91 9.81 -5.98 -13.60
N VAL A 92 10.44 -5.04 -12.90
CA VAL A 92 11.27 -3.96 -13.49
C VAL A 92 12.77 -4.12 -13.21
N LEU A 93 13.14 -4.90 -12.19
CA LEU A 93 14.54 -5.23 -11.93
C LEU A 93 14.99 -6.28 -12.96
N ARG A 94 16.07 -5.99 -13.69
CA ARG A 94 16.69 -6.97 -14.58
C ARG A 94 17.23 -8.15 -13.76
N VAL A 95 17.09 -9.36 -14.31
CA VAL A 95 17.68 -10.60 -13.77
C VAL A 95 19.20 -10.50 -13.79
#